data_AF-A0A9Q0VZJ7-F1
#
_entry.id   AF-A0A9Q0VZJ7-F1
#
_cell.length_a   1.000
_cell.length_b   1.000
_cell.length_c   1.000
_cell.angle_alpha   90.00
_cell.angle_beta   90.00
_cell.angle_gamma   90.00
#
_symmetry.space_group_name_H-M   'P 1'
#
loop_
_entity.id
_entity.type
_entity.pdbx_description
1 polymer ?
#
loop_
_entity_poly.entity_id
_entity_poly.type
_entity_poly.pdbx_seq_one_letter_code
_entity_poly.pdbx_strand_id
1 'polypeptide(L)'
;MYPQGRMSHHFRELQVGDYLAVKGPKGRFRYQPGQVRVFGMIAGGSGITPMFQVARAILENPNDKTKVHLIYANVSYEDILLREELETLAERYSSHFNVYYVLNQVSCLSYAK
;
A
#
# COMPACT_ATOMS: atom_id res chain seq x y z
N MET A 1 11.16 1.22 -12.07
CA MET A 1 12.15 2.12 -11.42
C MET A 1 12.43 3.29 -12.35
N TYR A 2 12.63 4.51 -11.84
CA TYR A 2 12.76 5.69 -12.69
C TYR A 2 14.12 5.74 -13.41
N PRO A 3 14.19 5.70 -14.75
CA PRO A 3 15.46 5.57 -15.50
C PRO A 3 16.47 6.70 -15.26
N GLN A 4 16.00 7.88 -14.83
CA GLN A 4 16.85 9.05 -14.55
C GLN A 4 16.88 9.42 -13.06
N GLY A 5 16.37 8.56 -12.17
CA GLY A 5 16.25 8.86 -10.75
C GLY A 5 17.56 8.59 -9.99
N ARG A 6 18.30 9.65 -9.62
CA ARG A 6 19.58 9.52 -8.88
C ARG A 6 19.46 8.68 -7.60
N MET A 7 18.43 8.93 -6.79
CA MET A 7 18.18 8.17 -5.57
C MET A 7 17.80 6.73 -5.84
N SER A 8 16.93 6.49 -6.83
CA SER A 8 16.51 5.13 -7.20
C SER A 8 17.69 4.30 -7.69
N HIS A 9 18.58 4.87 -8.51
CA HIS A 9 19.81 4.21 -8.93
C HIS A 9 20.72 3.89 -7.75
N HIS A 10 20.94 4.85 -6.85
CA HIS A 10 21.73 4.60 -5.64
C HIS A 10 21.17 3.43 -4.81
N PHE A 11 19.84 3.38 -4.60
CA PHE A 11 19.21 2.24 -3.91
C PHE A 11 19.40 0.89 -4.61
N ARG A 12 19.52 0.86 -5.93
CA ARG A 12 19.74 -0.37 -6.70
C ARG A 12 21.15 -0.93 -6.51
N GLU A 13 22.12 -0.06 -6.27
CA GLU A 13 23.54 -0.43 -6.17
C GLU A 13 23.95 -0.85 -4.75
N LEU A 14 23.11 -0.55 -3.74
CA LEU A 14 23.36 -0.96 -2.36
C LEU A 14 23.39 -2.48 -2.20
N GLN A 15 24.37 -2.95 -1.44
CA GLN A 15 24.56 -4.34 -1.08
C GLN A 15 24.28 -4.59 0.39
N VAL A 16 24.04 -5.85 0.73
CA VAL A 16 23.90 -6.26 2.13
C VAL A 16 25.21 -5.96 2.86
N GLY A 17 25.13 -5.15 3.92
CA GLY A 17 26.30 -4.67 4.68
C GLY A 17 26.62 -3.19 4.45
N ASP A 18 26.05 -2.57 3.42
CA ASP A 18 26.19 -1.13 3.19
C ASP A 18 25.40 -0.30 4.21
N TYR A 19 25.88 0.93 4.43
CA TYR A 19 25.24 1.89 5.32
C TYR A 19 24.47 2.94 4.52
N LEU A 20 23.26 3.25 4.98
CA LEU A 20 22.43 4.32 4.43
C LEU A 20 22.09 5.34 5.52
N ALA A 21 22.42 6.61 5.28
CA ALA A 21 22.01 7.68 6.17
C ALA A 21 20.50 7.95 6.04
N VAL A 22 19.76 7.86 7.15
CA VAL A 22 18.31 8.08 7.19
C VAL A 22 17.98 9.26 8.10
N LYS A 23 17.04 10.12 7.66
CA LYS A 23 16.54 11.26 8.43
C LYS A 23 15.01 11.18 8.59
N GLY A 24 14.51 11.27 9.82
CA GLY A 24 13.07 11.22 10.09
C GLY A 24 12.75 10.99 11.58
N PRO A 25 11.46 10.80 11.93
CA PRO A 25 10.31 10.76 11.02
C PRO A 25 9.90 12.15 10.50
N LYS A 26 9.37 12.21 9.28
CA LYS A 26 8.76 13.43 8.70
C LYS A 26 7.33 13.11 8.25
N GLY A 27 6.40 13.98 8.61
CA GLY A 27 4.99 13.83 8.26
C GLY A 27 4.09 14.57 9.26
N ARG A 28 2.96 15.10 8.80
CA ARG A 28 1.97 15.77 9.65
C ARG A 28 0.74 14.91 9.93
N PHE A 29 0.50 13.89 9.10
CA PHE A 29 -0.63 13.00 9.26
C PHE A 29 -0.36 12.00 10.38
N ARG A 30 -1.25 11.97 11.37
CA ARG A 30 -1.30 10.96 12.43
C ARG A 30 -2.73 10.46 12.52
N TYR A 31 -2.92 9.18 12.24
CA TYR A 31 -4.21 8.53 12.41
C TYR A 31 -4.52 8.35 13.90
N GLN A 32 -5.78 8.52 14.29
CA GLN A 32 -6.29 8.21 15.62
C GLN A 32 -7.45 7.22 15.49
N PRO A 33 -7.49 6.15 16.32
CA PRO A 33 -8.55 5.16 16.25
C PRO A 33 -9.94 5.78 16.39
N GLY A 34 -10.86 5.38 15.51
CA GLY A 34 -12.23 5.89 15.50
C GLY A 34 -12.40 7.37 15.10
N GLN A 35 -11.37 8.03 14.57
CA GLN A 35 -11.47 9.41 14.08
C GLN A 35 -12.52 9.55 12.97
N VAL A 36 -12.78 8.47 12.21
CA VAL A 36 -13.80 8.41 11.17
C VAL A 36 -14.49 7.05 11.19
N ARG A 37 -15.73 6.97 10.70
CA ARG A 37 -16.44 5.68 10.54
C ARG A 37 -15.89 4.86 9.38
N VAL A 38 -15.52 5.53 8.30
CA VAL A 38 -15.02 4.93 7.05
C VAL A 38 -13.83 5.75 6.55
N PHE A 39 -12.74 5.07 6.22
CA PHE A 39 -11.49 5.63 5.72
C PHE A 39 -11.34 5.23 4.24
N GLY A 40 -11.56 6.20 3.34
CA GLY A 40 -11.36 6.01 1.89
C GLY A 40 -9.93 6.38 1.48
N MET A 41 -9.31 5.54 0.66
CA MET A 41 -7.92 5.69 0.23
C MET A 41 -7.81 5.52 -1.28
N ILE A 42 -6.93 6.31 -1.88
CA ILE A 42 -6.56 6.19 -3.30
C ILE A 42 -5.04 6.13 -3.35
N ALA A 43 -4.51 5.08 -3.97
CA ALA A 43 -3.09 4.89 -4.19
C ALA A 43 -2.78 4.61 -5.66
N GLY A 44 -1.57 4.95 -6.09
CA GLY A 44 -1.06 4.61 -7.42
C GLY A 44 0.40 4.17 -7.34
N GLY A 45 0.74 3.02 -7.93
CA GLY A 45 2.08 2.45 -7.91
C GLY A 45 2.71 2.43 -6.51
N SER A 46 3.91 3.01 -6.36
CA SER A 46 4.61 3.08 -5.06
C SER A 46 3.92 3.97 -4.00
N GLY A 47 2.90 4.74 -4.37
CA GLY A 47 2.09 5.55 -3.45
C GLY A 47 1.25 4.72 -2.45
N ILE A 48 1.32 3.39 -2.52
CA ILE A 48 0.63 2.47 -1.60
C ILE A 48 1.19 2.52 -0.16
N THR A 49 2.46 2.86 0.01
CA THR A 49 3.16 2.74 1.30
C THR A 49 2.46 3.45 2.48
N PRO A 50 2.07 4.74 2.39
CA PRO A 50 1.36 5.39 3.51
C PRO A 50 -0.03 4.78 3.74
N MET A 51 -0.72 4.32 2.69
CA MET A 51 -2.06 3.74 2.79
C MET A 51 -2.01 2.37 3.49
N PHE A 52 -1.01 1.55 3.15
CA PHE A 52 -0.80 0.26 3.80
C PHE A 52 -0.51 0.40 5.29
N GLN A 53 0.31 1.39 5.68
CA GLN A 53 0.60 1.67 7.09
C GLN A 53 -0.66 2.06 7.87
N VAL A 54 -1.50 2.94 7.31
CA VAL A 54 -2.75 3.36 7.97
C VAL A 54 -3.76 2.22 8.02
N ALA A 55 -3.92 1.45 6.93
CA ALA A 55 -4.80 0.29 6.89
C ALA A 55 -4.46 -0.72 7.98
N ARG A 56 -3.17 -1.08 8.13
CA ARG A 56 -2.72 -1.98 9.20
C ARG A 56 -2.99 -1.41 10.59
N ALA A 57 -2.69 -0.13 10.81
CA ALA A 57 -2.94 0.51 12.10
C ALA A 57 -4.43 0.48 12.51
N ILE A 58 -5.34 0.56 11.53
CA ILE A 58 -6.79 0.42 11.74
C ILE A 58 -7.15 -1.05 11.99
N LEU A 59 -6.83 -1.93 11.04
CA LEU A 59 -7.35 -3.31 11.01
C LEU A 59 -6.76 -4.19 12.11
N GLU A 60 -5.49 -3.96 12.49
CA GLU A 60 -4.82 -4.73 13.53
C GLU A 60 -5.16 -4.26 14.95
N ASN A 61 -5.87 -3.14 15.09
CA ASN A 61 -6.37 -2.65 16.37
C ASN A 61 -7.80 -3.17 16.63
N PRO A 62 -8.00 -4.12 17.56
CA PRO A 62 -9.32 -4.71 17.81
C PRO A 62 -10.36 -3.72 18.34
N ASN A 63 -9.91 -2.60 18.93
CA ASN A 63 -10.77 -1.54 19.45
C ASN A 63 -11.19 -0.53 18.38
N ASP A 64 -10.56 -0.57 17.20
CA ASP A 64 -10.92 0.30 16.09
C ASP A 64 -11.99 -0.35 15.21
N LYS A 65 -13.08 0.36 14.99
CA LYS A 65 -14.21 -0.10 14.16
C LYS A 65 -14.29 0.63 12.83
N THR A 66 -13.28 1.44 12.51
CA THR A 66 -13.18 2.15 11.23
C THR A 66 -13.14 1.15 10.08
N LYS A 67 -14.01 1.32 9.10
CA LYS A 67 -13.94 0.55 7.84
C LYS A 67 -12.96 1.20 6.88
N VAL A 68 -12.30 0.42 6.05
CA VAL A 68 -11.27 0.88 5.13
C VAL A 68 -11.63 0.46 3.71
N HIS A 69 -11.59 1.41 2.79
CA HIS A 69 -11.77 1.18 1.36
C HIS A 69 -10.57 1.73 0.60
N LEU A 70 -9.91 0.89 -0.19
CA LEU A 70 -8.74 1.24 -0.96
C LEU A 70 -9.01 1.07 -2.46
N ILE A 71 -8.85 2.14 -3.22
CA ILE A 71 -8.72 2.08 -4.68
C ILE A 71 -7.23 2.11 -5.00
N TYR A 72 -6.72 1.07 -5.67
CA TYR A 72 -5.31 0.96 -5.98
C TYR A 72 -5.06 0.82 -7.49
N ALA A 73 -4.54 1.90 -8.09
CA ALA A 73 -4.27 2.00 -9.52
C ALA A 73 -2.85 1.55 -9.87
N ASN A 74 -2.74 0.61 -10.82
CA ASN A 74 -1.47 0.05 -11.31
C ASN A 74 -1.49 -0.08 -12.84
N VAL A 75 -0.31 -0.25 -13.45
CA VAL A 75 -0.22 -0.39 -14.91
C VAL A 75 -0.69 -1.79 -15.31
N SER A 76 -0.04 -2.85 -14.85
CA SER A 76 -0.50 -4.22 -15.00
C SER A 76 -0.76 -4.91 -13.65
N TYR A 77 -1.24 -6.16 -13.70
CA TYR A 77 -1.48 -6.96 -12.50
C TYR A 77 -0.18 -7.31 -11.76
N GLU A 78 0.90 -7.54 -12.50
CA GLU A 78 2.22 -7.87 -11.98
C GLU A 78 2.88 -6.68 -11.27
N ASP A 79 2.43 -5.45 -11.55
CA ASP A 79 2.92 -4.22 -10.93
C ASP A 79 2.28 -3.91 -9.56
N ILE A 80 1.29 -4.71 -9.12
CA ILE A 80 0.62 -4.48 -7.84
C ILE A 80 1.59 -4.81 -6.69
N LEU A 81 2.15 -3.77 -6.08
CA LEU A 81 3.00 -3.91 -4.91
C LEU A 81 2.16 -4.33 -3.69
N LEU A 82 2.71 -5.22 -2.86
CA LEU A 82 2.08 -5.75 -1.64
C LEU A 82 0.75 -6.48 -1.90
N ARG A 83 0.56 -7.07 -3.10
CA ARG A 83 -0.70 -7.71 -3.48
C ARG A 83 -1.11 -8.82 -2.51
N GLU A 84 -0.19 -9.72 -2.17
CA GLU A 84 -0.47 -10.88 -1.29
C GLU A 84 -0.83 -10.42 0.13
N GLU A 85 -0.17 -9.37 0.63
CA GLU A 85 -0.45 -8.79 1.92
C GLU A 85 -1.81 -8.08 1.94
N LEU A 86 -2.17 -7.37 0.88
CA LEU A 86 -3.48 -6.73 0.73
C LEU A 86 -4.60 -7.76 0.63
N GLU A 87 -4.40 -8.84 -0.12
CA GLU A 87 -5.34 -9.97 -0.21
C GLU A 87 -5.51 -10.65 1.16
N THR A 88 -4.41 -10.91 1.86
CA THR A 88 -4.44 -11.47 3.22
C THR A 88 -5.22 -10.59 4.20
N LEU A 89 -5.02 -9.26 4.13
CA LEU A 89 -5.80 -8.32 4.95
C LEU A 89 -7.28 -8.32 4.56
N ALA A 90 -7.60 -8.41 3.28
CA ALA A 90 -8.98 -8.42 2.79
C ALA A 90 -9.72 -9.69 3.20
N GLU A 91 -9.05 -10.84 3.17
CA GLU A 91 -9.59 -12.11 3.66
C GLU A 91 -9.81 -12.07 5.19
N ARG A 92 -8.77 -11.68 5.93
CA ARG A 92 -8.81 -11.66 7.41
C ARG A 92 -9.84 -10.66 7.96
N TYR A 93 -9.99 -9.51 7.31
CA TYR A 93 -10.83 -8.41 7.76
C TYR A 93 -11.94 -8.09 6.77
N SER A 94 -12.55 -9.11 6.15
CA SER A 94 -13.55 -8.97 5.07
C SER A 94 -14.75 -8.07 5.38
N SER A 95 -15.12 -7.89 6.65
CA SER A 95 -16.19 -6.98 7.07
C SER A 95 -15.76 -5.51 7.21
N HIS A 96 -14.45 -5.25 7.29
CA HIS A 96 -13.85 -3.96 7.60
C HIS A 96 -12.86 -3.46 6.54
N PHE A 97 -12.39 -4.29 5.61
CA PHE A 97 -11.46 -3.89 4.56
C PHE A 97 -11.93 -4.35 3.18
N ASN A 98 -11.95 -3.42 2.22
CA ASN A 98 -12.14 -3.74 0.81
C ASN A 98 -11.07 -3.06 -0.02
N VAL A 99 -10.50 -3.80 -0.97
CA VAL A 99 -9.53 -3.31 -1.94
C VAL A 99 -10.08 -3.48 -3.35
N TYR A 100 -9.92 -2.44 -4.17
CA TYR A 100 -10.34 -2.38 -5.56
C TYR A 100 -9.11 -2.10 -6.41
N TYR A 101 -8.70 -3.08 -7.22
CA TYR A 101 -7.57 -2.91 -8.14
C TYR A 101 -8.06 -2.30 -9.45
N VAL A 102 -7.39 -1.24 -9.89
CA VAL A 102 -7.65 -0.58 -11.18
C VAL A 102 -6.41 -0.75 -12.05
N LEU A 103 -6.55 -1.40 -13.19
CA LEU A 103 -5.44 -1.69 -14.10
C LEU A 103 -5.57 -0.87 -15.38
N ASN A 104 -4.49 -0.22 -15.78
CA ASN A 104 -4.44 0.49 -17.07
C ASN A 104 -4.31 -0.48 -18.26
N GLN A 105 -3.57 -1.57 -18.08
CA GLN A 105 -3.40 -2.65 -19.05
C GLN A 105 -3.89 -3.95 -18.45
N VAL A 106 -4.95 -4.50 -19.02
CA VAL A 106 -5.51 -5.78 -18.59
C VAL A 106 -4.95 -6.88 -19.49
N SER A 107 -4.13 -7.76 -18.93
CA SER A 107 -3.75 -9.01 -19.61
C SER A 107 -4.84 -10.06 -19.36
N CYS A 108 -5.28 -10.75 -20.43
CA CYS A 108 -6.40 -11.69 -20.40
C CYS A 108 -6.22 -12.86 -19.41
N LEU A 109 -4.99 -13.17 -19.01
CA LEU A 109 -4.66 -14.26 -18.08
C LEU A 109 -4.90 -13.91 -16.60
N SER A 110 -5.09 -12.65 -16.25
CA SER A 110 -5.18 -12.19 -14.85
C SER A 110 -6.55 -12.42 -14.19
N TYR A 111 -7.58 -12.76 -14.97
CA TYR A 111 -8.97 -12.94 -14.50
C TYR A 111 -9.36 -14.42 -14.29
N ALA A 112 -8.42 -15.36 -14.42
CA ALA A 112 -8.70 -16.80 -14.37
C ALA A 112 -8.53 -17.45 -12.96
N LYS A 113 -8.56 -16.68 -11.88
CA LYS A 113 -8.59 -17.20 -10.50
C LYS A 113 -9.64 -16.51 -9.65
#